data_AF-A0A1R1SLS7-F1
#
_entry.id   AF-A0A1R1SLS7-F1
#
_cell.length_a   1.000
_cell.length_b   1.000
_cell.length_c   1.000
_cell.angle_alpha   90.00
_cell.angle_beta   90.00
_cell.angle_gamma   90.00
#
_symmetry.space_group_name_H-M   'P 1'
#
loop_
_entity.id
_entity.type
_entity.pdbx_description
1 polymer ?
#
loop_
_entity_poly.entity_id
_entity_poly.type
_entity_poly.pdbx_seq_one_letter_code
_entity_poly.pdbx_strand_id
1 'polypeptide(L)' 'MYDELAEVAVPEIWAGVDIGKEHHHCVVIDAQGKRLLSRRVLNDEAERARRRANVLWAMIRDGACYQATPPVTAAA' A
#
# COMPACT_ATOMS: atom_id res chain seq x y z
N MET A 1 -42.03 -2.14 10.27
CA MET A 1 -40.88 -3.01 10.57
C MET A 1 -39.69 -2.43 9.82
N TYR A 2 -39.14 -1.32 10.32
CA TYR A 2 -37.90 -0.77 9.81
C TYR A 2 -36.83 -1.20 10.80
N ASP A 3 -36.01 -2.13 10.34
CA ASP A 3 -34.89 -2.68 11.08
C ASP A 3 -33.91 -1.54 11.39
N GLU A 4 -33.60 -1.36 12.67
CA GLU A 4 -32.56 -0.46 13.17
C GLU A 4 -31.22 -0.93 12.62
N LEU A 5 -30.83 -0.43 11.46
CA LEU A 5 -29.42 -0.40 11.10
C LEU A 5 -28.79 0.71 11.94
N ALA A 6 -28.46 0.37 13.19
CA ALA A 6 -27.60 1.18 14.03
C ALA A 6 -26.42 1.65 13.17
N GLU A 7 -26.27 2.96 13.07
CA GLU A 7 -25.15 3.59 12.36
C GLU A 7 -23.88 3.05 13.03
N VAL A 8 -23.20 2.10 12.36
CA VAL A 8 -21.98 1.51 12.91
C VAL A 8 -20.97 2.64 12.98
N ALA A 9 -20.76 3.18 14.18
CA ALA A 9 -19.79 4.23 14.40
C ALA A 9 -18.44 3.76 13.84
N VAL A 10 -17.96 4.44 12.79
CA VAL A 10 -16.66 4.13 12.19
C VAL A 10 -15.60 4.66 13.16
N PRO A 11 -14.81 3.78 13.80
CA PRO A 11 -13.84 4.23 14.78
C PRO A 11 -12.75 5.05 14.09
N GLU A 12 -12.44 6.23 14.65
CA GLU A 12 -11.30 7.02 14.22
C GLU A 12 -10.01 6.33 14.64
N ILE A 13 -9.18 5.97 13.66
CA ILE A 13 -7.91 5.27 13.86
C ILE A 13 -6.81 5.93 13.04
N TRP A 14 -5.57 5.83 13.53
CA TRP A 14 -4.39 6.37 12.88
C TRP A 14 -3.38 5.27 12.63
N ALA A 15 -2.83 5.20 11.42
CA ALA A 15 -1.79 4.26 11.05
C ALA A 15 -0.46 4.98 10.77
N GLY A 16 0.60 4.57 11.45
CA GLY A 16 1.98 5.00 11.17
C GLY A 16 2.79 3.86 10.58
N VAL A 17 3.53 4.14 9.51
CA VAL A 17 4.41 3.15 8.87
C VAL A 17 5.84 3.68 8.86
N ASP A 18 6.73 2.95 9.53
CA ASP A 18 8.17 3.14 9.43
C ASP A 18 8.74 2.21 8.34
N ILE A 19 9.48 2.79 7.40
CA ILE A 19 9.96 2.10 6.20
C ILE A 19 11.44 1.74 6.35
N GLY A 20 11.70 0.53 6.84
CA GLY A 20 13.05 -0.02 6.93
C GLY A 20 13.51 -0.80 5.71
N LYS A 21 14.82 -1.07 5.66
CA LYS A 21 15.49 -1.82 4.58
C LYS A 21 15.07 -3.28 4.54
N GLU A 22 14.95 -3.92 5.71
CA GLU A 22 14.57 -5.34 5.80
C GLU A 22 13.11 -5.54 6.22
N HIS A 23 12.54 -4.57 6.94
CA HIS A 23 11.18 -4.64 7.46
C HIS A 23 10.54 -3.25 7.46
N HIS A 24 9.24 -3.22 7.21
CA HIS A 24 8.40 -2.10 7.60
C HIS A 24 7.82 -2.37 8.98
N HIS A 25 7.67 -1.33 9.80
CA HIS A 25 6.93 -1.43 11.06
C HIS A 25 5.65 -0.63 10.94
N CYS A 26 4.51 -1.30 11.06
CA CYS A 26 3.19 -0.68 11.01
C CYS A 26 2.57 -0.66 12.42
N VAL A 27 2.12 0.51 12.85
CA VAL A 27 1.42 0.73 14.12
C VAL A 27 0.08 1.36 13.84
N VAL A 28 -0.97 0.85 14.45
CA VAL A 28 -2.30 1.45 14.44
C VAL A 28 -2.68 1.84 15.86
N ILE A 29 -3.20 3.05 16.04
CA ILE A 29 -3.73 3.57 17.31
C ILE A 29 -5.17 4.06 17.13
N ASP A 30 -5.94 4.10 18.21
CA ASP A 30 -7.21 4.84 18.27
C ASP A 30 -6.99 6.33 18.57
N ALA A 31 -8.09 7.10 18.62
CA ALA A 31 -8.08 8.53 18.91
C ALA A 31 -7.47 8.90 20.28
N GLN A 32 -7.48 7.96 21.24
CA GLN A 32 -6.91 8.12 22.58
C GLN A 32 -5.43 7.72 22.62
N GLY A 33 -4.86 7.28 21.50
CA GLY A 33 -3.48 6.83 21.39
C GLY A 33 -3.24 5.39 21.84
N LYS A 34 -4.29 4.61 22.14
CA LYS A 34 -4.14 3.19 22.48
C LYS A 34 -3.79 2.42 21.22
N ARG A 35 -2.74 1.60 21.32
CA ARG A 35 -2.25 0.76 20.23
C ARG A 35 -3.21 -0.40 19.96
N LEU A 36 -3.77 -0.41 18.75
CA LEU A 36 -4.64 -1.45 18.21
C LEU A 36 -3.85 -2.53 17.47
N LEU A 37 -2.77 -2.15 16.77
CA LEU A 37 -1.87 -3.06 16.05
C LEU A 37 -0.42 -2.59 16.17
N SER A 38 0.51 -3.54 16.25
CA SER A 38 1.94 -3.29 16.11
C SER A 38 2.53 -4.49 15.39
N ARG A 39 3.02 -4.30 14.16
CA ARG A 39 3.52 -5.43 13.36
C ARG A 39 4.74 -5.06 12.54
N ARG A 40 5.75 -5.93 12.60
CA ARG A 40 6.80 -6.00 11.58
C ARG A 40 6.28 -6.72 10.35
N VAL A 41 6.44 -6.08 9.21
CA VAL A 41 6.13 -6.62 7.89
C VAL A 41 7.46 -6.77 7.15
N LEU A 42 7.73 -7.94 6.57
CA LEU A 42 8.93 -8.14 5.77
C LEU A 42 8.93 -7.14 4.62
N ASN A 43 10.02 -6.40 4.47
CA ASN A 43 10.29 -5.67 3.24
C ASN A 43 10.89 -6.68 2.27
N ASP A 44 10.02 -7.37 1.52
CA ASP A 44 10.45 -8.39 0.58
C ASP A 44 11.17 -7.75 -0.62
N GLU A 45 12.49 -7.65 -0.47
CA GLU A 45 13.38 -7.18 -1.51
C GLU A 45 13.35 -8.10 -2.74
N ALA A 46 13.07 -9.39 -2.60
CA ALA A 46 12.97 -10.30 -3.74
C ALA A 46 11.72 -9.99 -4.57
N GLU A 47 10.57 -9.76 -3.95
CA GLU A 47 9.35 -9.32 -4.66
C GLU A 47 9.53 -7.95 -5.31
N ARG A 48 10.17 -7.00 -4.61
CA ARG A 48 10.49 -5.68 -5.17
C ARG A 48 11.47 -5.78 -6.34
N ALA A 49 12.51 -6.61 -6.23
CA ALA A 49 13.48 -6.85 -7.30
C ALA A 49 12.84 -7.54 -8.49
N ARG A 50 11.98 -8.54 -8.26
CA ARG A 50 11.21 -9.24 -9.29
C ARG A 50 10.30 -8.29 -10.06
N ARG A 51 9.60 -7.37 -9.38
CA ARG A 51 8.79 -6.33 -10.05
C ARG A 51 9.65 -5.43 -10.94
N ARG A 52 10.81 -4.96 -10.45
CA ARG A 52 11.74 -4.16 -11.27
C ARG A 52 12.26 -4.95 -12.47
N ALA A 53 12.61 -6.22 -12.29
CA ALA A 53 13.04 -7.09 -13.38
C ALA A 53 11.94 -7.30 -14.43
N ASN A 54 10.69 -7.51 -14.00
CA ASN A 54 9.54 -7.62 -14.91
C ASN A 54 9.30 -6.33 -15.70
N VAL A 55 9.43 -5.16 -15.06
CA VAL A 55 9.33 -3.85 -15.74
C VAL A 55 10.44 -3.70 -16.77
N LEU A 56 11.69 -3.99 -16.39
CA LEU A 56 12.83 -3.92 -17.31
C LEU A 56 12.67 -4.88 -18.49
N TRP A 57 12.17 -6.10 -18.25
CA TRP A 57 11.89 -7.06 -19.30
C TRP A 57 10.82 -6.56 -20.28
N ALA A 58 9.73 -5.97 -19.77
CA ALA A 58 8.69 -5.39 -20.60
C ALA A 58 9.22 -4.22 -21.45
N MET A 59 10.04 -3.34 -20.86
CA MET A 59 10.68 -2.23 -21.58
C MET A 59 11.53 -2.71 -22.76
N ILE A 60 12.35 -3.75 -22.55
CA ILE A 60 13.19 -4.33 -23.59
C ILE A 60 12.33 -4.98 -24.68
N ARG A 61 11.31 -5.76 -24.30
CA ARG A 61 10.42 -6.43 -25.23
C ARG A 61 9.66 -5.44 -26.11
N ASP A 62 9.16 -4.36 -25.52
CA ASP A 62 8.27 -3.40 -26.19
C ASP A 62 9.03 -2.21 -26.79
N GLY A 63 10.35 -2.12 -26.61
CA GLY A 63 11.17 -1.00 -27.07
C GLY A 63 10.81 0.34 -26.42
N ALA A 64 10.27 0.30 -25.20
CA ALA A 64 9.69 1.47 -24.53
C ALA A 64 10.51 1.87 -23.29
N CYS A 65 10.66 3.19 -23.08
CA CYS A 65 11.25 3.73 -21.86
C CYS A 65 10.25 3.68 -20.69
N TYR A 66 10.76 3.52 -19.47
CA TYR A 66 9.95 3.60 -18.26
C TYR A 66 9.31 4.99 -18.12
N GLN A 67 8.00 5.02 -17.84
CA GLN A 67 7.28 6.24 -17.51
C GLN A 67 6.74 6.13 -16.08
N ALA A 68 7.22 7.01 -15.20
CA ALA A 68 6.81 7.03 -13.79
C ALA A 68 5.34 7.42 -13.61
N THR A 69 4.81 8.22 -14.52
CA THR A 69 3.40 8.56 -14.61
C THR A 69 2.74 7.54 -15.54
N PRO A 70 1.69 6.82 -15.12
CA PRO A 70 0.96 5.96 -16.04
C PRO A 70 0.51 6.81 -17.24
N PRO A 71 0.65 6.31 -18.48
CA PRO A 71 0.17 7.03 -19.64
C PRO A 71 -1.33 7.27 -19.43
N VAL A 72 -1.71 8.54 -19.20
CA VAL A 72 -3.11 8.92 -19.19
C VAL A 72 -3.62 8.61 -20.59
N THR A 73 -4.45 7.59 -20.71
CA THR A 73 -5.12 7.30 -21.96
C THR A 73 -6.07 8.47 -22.20
N ALA A 74 -5.70 9.39 -23.09
CA ALA A 74 -6.62 10.39 -23.56
C ALA A 74 -7.73 9.66 -24.30
N ALA A 75 -8.92 9.57 -23.68
CA ALA A 75 -10.11 9.09 -24.36
C ALA A 75 -10.45 10.07 -25.49
N ALA A 76 -10.57 9.54 -26.70
CA ALA A 76 -11.14 10.25 -27.86
C ALA A 76 -12.66 10.10 -27.87
#